data_AF-A0A2U9IUV8-F1
#
_entry.id   AF-A0A2U9IUV8-F1
#
_cell.length_a   1.000
_cell.length_b   1.000
_cell.length_c   1.000
_cell.angle_alpha   90.00
_cell.angle_beta   90.00
_cell.angle_gamma   90.00
#
_symmetry.space_group_name_H-M   'P 1'
#
loop_
_entity.id
_entity.type
_entity.pdbx_description
1 polymer ?
#
loop_
_entity_poly.entity_id
_entity_poly.type
_entity_poly.pdbx_seq_one_letter_code
_entity_poly.pdbx_strand_id
1 'polypeptide(L)'
;MSDVVDFLSTVLYFIEKGQPLPISFKKTKQFRKIKNANYDELFELSRKLVLAYYGLKGRSRKKKVISFLKEGAEVTLPGWMERRLRNLVNFESYVTALRSGTAQWFRINRIKGDEDKVLKSLESKGIIFERDTSFKYIYKVISGNITKTEEFKEYKVIIQDKASVAVVEALKPERGDLIFEMASAPGLKAELIYEITEGDVELVLAELDEDRIAKERDLLLKYGVNLTRVDIVNQDSTMNSIIRADKVLVDAPCTTSGLISKDPSILLSLRTPEKVLHFAKIQESMLSEALKLRFKKGVYSVCSIFPEEGELILEKFSNRLIDTEIQGRSSSHQDRVSSRFIRFFSYLDDTEDFFIATFRGSEDF
;
A
#
# COMPACT_ATOMS: atom_id res chain seq x y z
N MET A 1 -6.20 -32.16 13.69
CA MET A 1 -7.36 -31.28 13.39
C MET A 1 -7.64 -30.28 14.52
N SER A 2 -7.64 -30.68 15.80
CA SER A 2 -7.87 -29.75 16.92
C SER A 2 -6.86 -28.60 16.97
N ASP A 3 -5.56 -28.87 16.83
CA ASP A 3 -4.52 -27.83 16.91
C ASP A 3 -4.65 -26.77 15.80
N VAL A 4 -4.97 -27.20 14.57
CA VAL A 4 -5.22 -26.28 13.44
C VAL A 4 -6.45 -25.42 13.71
N VAL A 5 -7.53 -26.01 14.24
CA VAL A 5 -8.75 -25.27 14.61
C VAL A 5 -8.44 -24.21 15.66
N ASP A 6 -7.70 -24.58 16.71
CA ASP A 6 -7.38 -23.65 17.80
C ASP A 6 -6.37 -22.57 17.35
N PHE A 7 -5.44 -22.91 16.45
CA PHE A 7 -4.53 -21.95 15.81
C PHE A 7 -5.30 -20.92 14.99
N LEU A 8 -6.10 -21.36 14.02
CA LEU A 8 -6.88 -20.48 13.16
C LEU A 8 -7.90 -19.64 13.96
N SER A 9 -8.50 -20.22 15.00
CA SER A 9 -9.38 -19.48 15.92
C SER A 9 -8.65 -18.36 16.66
N THR A 10 -7.37 -18.56 16.98
CA THR A 10 -6.53 -17.55 17.64
C THR A 10 -6.08 -16.47 16.66
N VAL A 11 -5.78 -16.84 15.41
CA VAL A 11 -5.55 -15.87 14.32
C VAL A 11 -6.78 -14.97 14.14
N LEU A 12 -7.97 -15.55 14.04
CA LEU A 12 -9.22 -14.77 13.95
C LEU A 12 -9.45 -13.86 15.15
N TYR A 13 -9.08 -14.30 16.36
CA TYR A 13 -9.19 -13.46 17.56
C TYR A 13 -8.37 -12.17 17.42
N PHE A 14 -7.10 -12.25 16.99
CA PHE A 14 -6.27 -11.05 16.81
C PHE A 14 -6.76 -10.15 15.67
N ILE A 15 -7.24 -10.74 14.58
CA ILE A 15 -7.82 -9.99 13.45
C ILE A 15 -9.09 -9.26 13.86
N GLU A 16 -9.99 -9.91 14.61
CA GLU A 16 -11.18 -9.27 15.16
C GLU A 16 -10.86 -8.16 16.18
N LYS A 17 -9.65 -8.17 16.75
CA LYS A 17 -9.11 -7.08 17.58
C LYS A 17 -8.39 -5.98 16.77
N GLY A 18 -8.44 -6.05 15.45
CA GLY A 18 -7.92 -5.03 14.54
C GLY A 18 -6.46 -5.22 14.13
N GLN A 19 -5.85 -6.39 14.40
CA GLN A 19 -4.47 -6.65 13.97
C GLN A 19 -4.41 -7.20 12.53
N PRO A 20 -3.48 -6.71 11.70
CA PRO A 20 -3.17 -7.26 10.37
C PRO A 20 -2.99 -8.79 10.38
N LEU A 21 -3.34 -9.48 9.30
CA LEU A 21 -3.19 -10.94 9.20
C LEU A 21 -1.73 -11.39 9.43
N PRO A 22 -0.69 -10.78 8.81
CA PRO A 22 0.70 -11.16 9.06
C PRO A 22 1.11 -11.04 10.53
N ILE A 23 0.65 -9.99 11.21
CA ILE A 23 0.94 -9.76 12.64
C ILE A 23 0.20 -10.78 13.50
N SER A 24 -1.10 -10.99 13.24
CA SER A 24 -1.95 -11.97 13.92
C SER A 24 -1.40 -13.39 13.80
N PHE A 25 -0.93 -13.75 12.61
CA PHE A 25 -0.30 -15.04 12.34
C PHE A 25 1.03 -15.21 13.08
N LYS A 26 1.92 -14.22 12.99
CA LYS A 26 3.21 -14.23 13.69
C LYS A 26 3.04 -14.36 15.21
N LYS A 27 2.13 -13.59 15.81
CA LYS A 27 1.80 -13.69 17.24
C LYS A 27 1.24 -15.08 17.57
N THR A 28 0.27 -15.57 16.80
CA THR A 28 -0.29 -16.91 17.05
C THR A 28 0.77 -18.00 16.97
N LYS A 29 1.71 -17.93 16.02
CA LYS A 29 2.84 -18.86 15.91
C LYS A 29 3.74 -18.87 17.15
N GLN A 30 3.89 -17.75 17.84
CA GLN A 30 4.66 -17.66 19.09
C GLN A 30 3.94 -18.37 20.25
N PHE A 31 2.62 -18.22 20.37
CA PHE A 31 1.84 -18.79 21.47
C PHE A 31 1.35 -20.23 21.23
N ARG A 32 1.13 -20.61 19.97
CA ARG A 32 0.51 -21.88 19.56
C ARG A 32 1.31 -22.53 18.44
N LYS A 33 2.56 -22.91 18.73
CA LYS A 33 3.40 -23.60 17.75
C LYS A 33 2.83 -25.00 17.47
N ILE A 34 2.60 -25.32 16.20
CA ILE A 34 2.20 -26.67 15.77
C ILE A 34 3.47 -27.37 15.28
N LYS A 35 3.78 -28.52 15.89
CA LYS A 35 4.96 -29.30 15.53
C LYS A 35 4.81 -29.85 14.10
N ASN A 36 5.87 -29.77 13.30
CA ASN A 36 5.93 -30.26 11.91
C ASN A 36 4.91 -29.64 10.94
N ALA A 37 4.32 -28.49 11.27
CA ALA A 37 3.40 -27.81 10.36
C ALA A 37 4.16 -27.07 9.25
N ASN A 38 3.64 -27.13 8.03
CA ASN A 38 4.02 -26.19 6.97
C ASN A 38 3.36 -24.83 7.26
N TYR A 39 4.16 -23.88 7.73
CA TYR A 39 3.67 -22.56 8.12
C TYR A 39 3.28 -21.67 6.94
N ASP A 40 3.82 -21.94 5.75
CA ASP A 40 3.46 -21.18 4.54
C ASP A 40 2.06 -21.61 4.08
N GLU A 41 1.77 -22.92 4.07
CA GLU A 41 0.41 -23.44 3.84
C GLU A 41 -0.58 -22.99 4.92
N LEU A 42 -0.17 -22.96 6.19
CA LEU A 42 -1.03 -22.52 7.29
C LEU A 42 -1.34 -21.01 7.21
N PHE A 43 -0.39 -20.21 6.69
CA PHE A 43 -0.63 -18.80 6.41
C PHE A 43 -1.66 -18.63 5.29
N GLU A 44 -1.50 -19.35 4.19
CA GLU A 44 -2.50 -19.33 3.09
C GLU A 44 -3.87 -19.83 3.54
N LEU A 45 -3.92 -20.84 4.41
CA LEU A 45 -5.18 -21.31 5.00
C LEU A 45 -5.82 -20.23 5.88
N SER A 46 -5.02 -19.47 6.62
CA SER A 46 -5.48 -18.33 7.42
C SER A 46 -6.01 -17.21 6.53
N ARG A 47 -5.33 -16.91 5.41
CA ARG A 47 -5.77 -15.93 4.41
C ARG A 47 -7.14 -16.29 3.83
N LYS A 48 -7.31 -17.55 3.37
CA LYS A 48 -8.57 -18.08 2.85
C LYS A 48 -9.70 -18.03 3.88
N LEU A 49 -9.41 -18.35 5.14
CA LEU A 49 -10.37 -18.28 6.24
C LEU A 49 -10.91 -16.85 6.43
N VAL A 50 -10.03 -15.85 6.35
CA VAL A 50 -10.41 -14.45 6.55
C VAL A 50 -11.21 -13.93 5.35
N LEU A 51 -10.84 -14.31 4.13
CA LEU A 51 -11.62 -13.99 2.92
C LEU A 51 -13.04 -14.58 2.95
N ALA A 52 -13.24 -15.73 3.59
CA ALA A 52 -14.54 -16.37 3.73
C ALA A 52 -15.35 -15.87 4.94
N TYR A 53 -14.79 -14.99 5.78
CA TYR A 53 -15.27 -14.70 7.13
C TYR A 53 -16.76 -14.36 7.22
N TYR A 54 -17.30 -13.59 6.27
CA TYR A 54 -18.68 -13.14 6.26
C TYR A 54 -19.69 -14.23 5.86
N GLY A 55 -19.25 -15.28 5.16
CA GLY A 55 -20.07 -16.45 4.81
C GLY A 55 -20.02 -17.57 5.86
N LEU A 56 -19.10 -17.52 6.83
CA LEU A 56 -18.89 -18.61 7.79
C LEU A 56 -20.06 -18.79 8.75
N LYS A 57 -20.48 -20.04 8.93
CA LYS A 57 -21.55 -20.40 9.87
C LYS A 57 -21.03 -20.54 11.31
N GLY A 58 -21.86 -20.16 12.27
CA GLY A 58 -21.62 -20.39 13.69
C GLY A 58 -21.26 -19.14 14.50
N ARG A 59 -21.68 -19.13 15.76
CA ARG A 59 -21.54 -17.96 16.66
C ARG A 59 -20.16 -17.77 17.26
N SER A 60 -19.36 -18.84 17.41
CA SER A 60 -18.01 -18.76 17.97
C SER A 60 -16.94 -18.92 16.89
N ARG A 61 -15.75 -18.34 17.11
CA ARG A 61 -14.59 -18.49 16.21
C ARG A 61 -14.29 -19.94 15.87
N LYS A 62 -14.32 -20.81 16.90
CA LYS A 62 -14.13 -22.25 16.74
C LYS A 62 -15.15 -22.89 15.80
N LYS A 63 -16.44 -22.53 15.92
CA LYS A 63 -17.49 -23.02 15.02
C LYS A 63 -17.32 -22.51 13.59
N LYS A 64 -16.96 -21.23 13.42
CA LYS A 64 -16.64 -20.65 12.10
C LYS A 64 -15.48 -21.37 11.41
N VAL A 65 -14.39 -21.61 12.13
CA VAL A 65 -13.22 -22.34 11.63
C VAL A 65 -13.58 -23.79 11.27
N ILE A 66 -14.37 -24.46 12.09
CA ILE A 66 -14.83 -25.83 11.78
C ILE A 66 -15.71 -25.85 10.53
N SER A 67 -16.61 -24.88 10.36
CA SER A 67 -17.43 -24.74 9.15
C SER A 67 -16.55 -24.51 7.92
N PHE A 68 -15.61 -23.57 8.00
CA PHE A 68 -14.63 -23.31 6.93
C PHE A 68 -13.85 -24.55 6.51
N LEU A 69 -13.29 -25.31 7.46
CA LEU A 69 -12.52 -26.51 7.16
C LEU A 69 -13.34 -27.66 6.55
N LYS A 70 -14.67 -27.64 6.71
CA LYS A 70 -15.59 -28.65 6.16
C LYS A 70 -16.17 -28.25 4.81
N GLU A 71 -16.58 -26.99 4.67
CA GLU A 71 -17.39 -26.49 3.56
C GLU A 71 -16.55 -25.78 2.49
N GLY A 72 -15.31 -25.38 2.81
CA GLY A 72 -14.41 -24.71 1.88
C GLY A 72 -14.43 -23.18 2.01
N ALA A 73 -13.84 -22.52 1.01
CA ALA A 73 -13.44 -21.12 1.05
C ALA A 73 -14.04 -20.33 -0.13
N GLU A 74 -15.28 -19.88 0.00
CA GLU A 74 -15.81 -18.85 -0.90
C GLU A 74 -15.47 -17.47 -0.35
N VAL A 75 -15.00 -16.56 -1.21
CA VAL A 75 -14.71 -15.18 -0.80
C VAL A 75 -16.04 -14.50 -0.52
N THR A 76 -16.18 -13.91 0.66
CA THR A 76 -17.39 -13.21 1.09
C THR A 76 -17.03 -11.86 1.65
N LEU A 77 -17.59 -10.80 1.08
CA LEU A 77 -17.36 -9.42 1.50
C LEU A 77 -18.46 -8.94 2.46
N PRO A 78 -18.22 -7.86 3.22
CA PRO A 78 -19.33 -7.17 3.91
C PRO A 78 -20.44 -6.81 2.91
N GLY A 79 -21.70 -7.03 3.26
CA GLY A 79 -22.82 -6.86 2.30
C GLY A 79 -22.94 -5.44 1.72
N TRP A 80 -22.55 -4.40 2.46
CA TRP A 80 -22.49 -3.03 1.94
C TRP A 80 -21.41 -2.87 0.87
N MET A 81 -20.24 -3.49 1.10
CA MET A 81 -19.08 -3.41 0.22
C MET A 81 -19.35 -4.18 -1.06
N GLU A 82 -19.88 -5.40 -0.97
CA GLU A 82 -20.28 -6.19 -2.14
C GLU A 82 -21.24 -5.39 -3.04
N ARG A 83 -22.34 -4.89 -2.48
CA ARG A 83 -23.32 -4.10 -3.23
C ARG A 83 -22.68 -2.88 -3.90
N ARG A 84 -21.73 -2.23 -3.25
CA ARG A 84 -20.99 -1.09 -3.80
C ARG A 84 -20.06 -1.52 -4.94
N LEU A 85 -19.21 -2.51 -4.71
CA LEU A 85 -18.20 -2.96 -5.67
C LEU A 85 -18.80 -3.54 -6.95
N ARG A 86 -19.97 -4.20 -6.86
CA ARG A 86 -20.73 -4.64 -8.04
C ARG A 86 -21.07 -3.53 -9.04
N ASN A 87 -21.11 -2.28 -8.58
CA ASN A 87 -21.38 -1.11 -9.43
C ASN A 87 -20.10 -0.34 -9.83
N LEU A 88 -18.95 -0.64 -9.21
CA LEU A 88 -17.71 0.12 -9.37
C LEU A 88 -16.68 -0.61 -10.25
N VAL A 89 -16.60 -1.93 -10.14
CA VAL A 89 -15.56 -2.75 -10.78
C VAL A 89 -16.16 -3.99 -11.44
N ASN A 90 -15.38 -4.69 -12.25
CA ASN A 90 -15.71 -6.05 -12.67
C ASN A 90 -15.64 -6.97 -11.44
N PHE A 91 -16.78 -7.17 -10.79
CA PHE A 91 -16.84 -7.81 -9.47
C PHE A 91 -16.29 -9.25 -9.46
N GLU A 92 -16.59 -10.04 -10.49
CA GLU A 92 -16.11 -11.42 -10.58
C GLU A 92 -14.58 -11.49 -10.75
N SER A 93 -14.02 -10.59 -11.55
CA SER A 93 -12.56 -10.48 -11.72
C SER A 93 -11.89 -10.01 -10.43
N TYR A 94 -12.50 -9.04 -9.75
CA TYR A 94 -12.01 -8.56 -8.45
C TYR A 94 -12.01 -9.67 -7.39
N VAL A 95 -13.12 -10.41 -7.24
CA VAL A 95 -13.20 -11.56 -6.31
C VAL A 95 -12.17 -12.64 -6.66
N THR A 96 -11.94 -12.87 -7.95
CA THR A 96 -10.90 -13.80 -8.42
C THR A 96 -9.50 -13.34 -8.00
N ALA A 97 -9.18 -12.04 -8.17
CA ALA A 97 -7.92 -11.46 -7.73
C ALA A 97 -7.72 -11.54 -6.21
N LEU A 98 -8.77 -11.30 -5.41
CA LEU A 98 -8.70 -11.49 -3.95
C LEU A 98 -8.34 -12.94 -3.58
N ARG A 99 -8.85 -13.92 -4.34
CA ARG A 99 -8.57 -15.33 -4.12
C ARG A 99 -7.13 -15.68 -4.50
N SER A 100 -6.65 -15.22 -5.65
CA SER A 100 -5.29 -15.52 -6.14
C SER A 100 -4.20 -14.78 -5.35
N GLY A 101 -4.51 -13.62 -4.77
CA GLY A 101 -3.49 -12.68 -4.30
C GLY A 101 -2.99 -11.80 -5.45
N THR A 102 -2.17 -10.81 -5.11
CA THR A 102 -1.42 -9.97 -6.07
C THR A 102 0.04 -10.40 -6.11
N ALA A 103 0.74 -10.08 -7.20
CA ALA A 103 2.17 -10.31 -7.30
C ALA A 103 2.96 -9.58 -6.20
N GLN A 104 4.11 -10.17 -5.85
CA GLN A 104 5.09 -9.50 -5.01
C GLN A 104 6.05 -8.71 -5.91
N TRP A 105 6.03 -7.40 -5.75
CA TRP A 105 6.95 -6.49 -6.42
C TRP A 105 8.13 -6.11 -5.52
N PHE A 106 9.27 -5.85 -6.15
CA PHE A 106 10.45 -5.31 -5.48
C PHE A 106 11.22 -4.37 -6.41
N ARG A 107 12.06 -3.55 -5.81
CA ARG A 107 13.09 -2.77 -6.52
C ARG A 107 14.45 -2.99 -5.88
N ILE A 108 15.50 -2.70 -6.66
CA ILE A 108 16.85 -2.67 -6.13
C ILE A 108 17.09 -1.29 -5.51
N ASN A 109 17.65 -1.28 -4.30
CA ASN A 109 18.14 -0.08 -3.67
C ASN A 109 19.52 0.27 -4.25
N ARG A 110 19.54 1.23 -5.16
CA ARG A 110 20.75 1.67 -5.89
C ARG A 110 21.69 2.51 -5.03
N ILE A 111 21.24 2.97 -3.86
CA ILE A 111 22.09 3.57 -2.83
C ILE A 111 23.02 2.51 -2.21
N LYS A 112 22.55 1.26 -2.11
CA LYS A 112 23.23 0.17 -1.39
C LYS A 112 23.93 -0.85 -2.26
N GLY A 113 23.63 -0.89 -3.56
CA GLY A 113 24.19 -1.88 -4.45
C GLY A 113 23.97 -1.58 -5.92
N ASP A 114 24.87 -2.11 -6.74
CA ASP A 114 24.74 -2.10 -8.19
C ASP A 114 23.61 -3.05 -8.62
N GLU A 115 22.72 -2.56 -9.47
CA GLU A 115 21.51 -3.27 -9.91
C GLU A 115 21.84 -4.64 -10.52
N ASP A 116 22.74 -4.68 -11.49
CA ASP A 116 23.08 -5.91 -12.21
C ASP A 116 23.71 -6.96 -11.28
N LYS A 117 24.56 -6.54 -10.33
CA LYS A 117 25.16 -7.46 -9.35
C LYS A 117 24.10 -8.04 -8.41
N VAL A 118 23.17 -7.21 -7.93
CA VAL A 118 22.12 -7.67 -7.02
C VAL A 118 21.18 -8.65 -7.74
N LEU A 119 20.77 -8.34 -8.98
CA LEU A 119 19.91 -9.22 -9.77
C LEU A 119 20.56 -10.58 -10.04
N LYS A 120 21.82 -10.61 -10.49
CA LYS A 120 22.57 -11.87 -10.68
C LYS A 120 22.69 -12.70 -9.40
N SER A 121 22.87 -12.03 -8.26
CA SER A 121 22.92 -12.71 -6.97
C SER A 121 21.57 -13.34 -6.60
N LEU A 122 20.46 -12.63 -6.82
CA LEU A 122 19.11 -13.17 -6.62
C LEU A 122 18.83 -14.38 -7.53
N GLU A 123 19.21 -14.31 -8.81
CA GLU A 123 19.08 -15.43 -9.76
C GLU A 123 19.88 -16.66 -9.27
N SER A 124 21.12 -16.47 -8.81
CA SER A 124 21.96 -17.55 -8.28
C SER A 124 21.36 -18.23 -7.03
N LYS A 125 20.51 -17.51 -6.30
CA LYS A 125 19.76 -17.98 -5.12
C LYS A 125 18.40 -18.59 -5.49
N GLY A 126 18.11 -18.76 -6.77
CA GLY A 126 16.89 -19.39 -7.28
C GLY A 126 15.65 -18.49 -7.21
N ILE A 127 15.82 -17.17 -7.09
CA ILE A 127 14.70 -16.23 -7.23
C ILE A 127 14.46 -16.02 -8.73
N ILE A 128 13.23 -16.25 -9.18
CA ILE A 128 12.80 -16.00 -10.55
C ILE A 128 11.99 -14.72 -10.54
N PHE A 129 12.35 -13.75 -11.38
CA PHE A 129 11.67 -12.46 -11.47
C PHE A 129 11.62 -11.96 -12.92
N GLU A 130 10.67 -11.06 -13.19
CA GLU A 130 10.54 -10.36 -14.45
C GLU A 130 10.61 -8.85 -14.21
N ARG A 131 11.25 -8.10 -15.12
CA ARG A 131 11.25 -6.63 -15.06
C ARG A 131 9.89 -6.13 -15.55
N ASP A 132 9.35 -5.11 -14.87
CA ASP A 132 8.14 -4.46 -15.34
C ASP A 132 8.37 -3.72 -16.66
N THR A 133 7.32 -3.65 -17.48
CA THR A 133 7.36 -2.94 -18.77
C THR A 133 6.88 -1.49 -18.66
N SER A 134 6.20 -1.12 -17.57
CA SER A 134 5.68 0.23 -17.34
C SER A 134 6.66 1.10 -16.54
N PHE A 135 7.41 0.51 -15.60
CA PHE A 135 8.34 1.22 -14.73
C PHE A 135 9.73 0.60 -14.74
N LYS A 136 10.75 1.44 -14.95
CA LYS A 136 12.13 1.00 -15.21
C LYS A 136 12.79 0.25 -14.04
N TYR A 137 12.42 0.58 -12.80
CA TYR A 137 13.15 0.18 -11.60
C TYR A 137 12.47 -0.89 -10.76
N ILE A 138 11.40 -1.53 -11.28
CA ILE A 138 10.63 -2.50 -10.51
C ILE A 138 10.58 -3.87 -11.19
N TYR A 139 10.56 -4.89 -10.35
CA TYR A 139 10.61 -6.29 -10.71
C TYR A 139 9.51 -7.07 -10.00
N LYS A 140 8.88 -7.99 -10.71
CA LYS A 140 7.89 -8.90 -10.17
C LYS A 140 8.53 -10.24 -9.85
N VAL A 141 8.31 -10.72 -8.64
CA VAL A 141 8.71 -12.08 -8.24
C VAL A 141 7.76 -13.09 -8.88
N ILE A 142 8.29 -13.99 -9.69
CA ILE A 142 7.58 -15.13 -10.28
C ILE A 142 7.65 -16.34 -9.36
N SER A 143 8.82 -16.56 -8.72
CA SER A 143 9.03 -17.67 -7.79
C SER A 143 10.19 -17.39 -6.83
N GLY A 144 10.19 -18.07 -5.69
CA GLY A 144 11.15 -17.90 -4.62
C GLY A 144 10.66 -16.94 -3.54
N ASN A 145 11.43 -16.83 -2.45
CA ASN A 145 11.09 -15.95 -1.33
C ASN A 145 12.18 -14.91 -1.11
N ILE A 146 11.98 -13.73 -1.68
CA ILE A 146 12.96 -12.64 -1.65
C ILE A 146 13.26 -12.18 -0.22
N THR A 147 12.30 -12.27 0.70
CA THR A 147 12.48 -11.84 2.11
C THR A 147 13.48 -12.69 2.89
N LYS A 148 13.79 -13.90 2.41
CA LYS A 148 14.76 -14.81 3.06
C LYS A 148 16.20 -14.55 2.60
N THR A 149 16.39 -13.79 1.52
CA THR A 149 17.69 -13.49 0.92
C THR A 149 18.51 -12.53 1.79
N GLU A 150 19.83 -12.49 1.57
CA GLU A 150 20.72 -11.53 2.25
C GLU A 150 20.52 -10.13 1.71
N GLU A 151 20.26 -10.00 0.41
CA GLU A 151 19.99 -8.76 -0.31
C GLU A 151 18.84 -7.99 0.33
N PHE A 152 17.77 -8.69 0.71
CA PHE A 152 16.67 -8.09 1.47
C PHE A 152 17.07 -7.73 2.90
N LYS A 153 17.79 -8.59 3.61
CA LYS A 153 18.23 -8.34 5.01
C LYS A 153 19.23 -7.18 5.12
N GLU A 154 20.02 -6.97 4.07
CA GLU A 154 21.01 -5.91 3.95
C GLU A 154 20.46 -4.64 3.29
N TYR A 155 19.14 -4.58 3.05
CA TYR A 155 18.45 -3.42 2.49
C TYR A 155 18.89 -3.05 1.06
N LYS A 156 19.50 -4.00 0.32
CA LYS A 156 19.81 -3.88 -1.12
C LYS A 156 18.59 -4.13 -1.99
N VAL A 157 17.57 -4.80 -1.46
CA VAL A 157 16.29 -5.06 -2.10
C VAL A 157 15.17 -4.54 -1.23
N ILE A 158 14.23 -3.82 -1.85
CA ILE A 158 13.08 -3.21 -1.18
C ILE A 158 11.80 -3.79 -1.78
N ILE A 159 10.98 -4.40 -0.93
CA ILE A 159 9.63 -4.81 -1.33
C ILE A 159 8.74 -3.57 -1.35
N GLN A 160 8.28 -3.20 -2.53
CA GLN A 160 7.39 -2.07 -2.74
C GLN A 160 6.48 -2.39 -3.92
N ASP A 161 5.19 -2.11 -3.76
CA ASP A 161 4.18 -2.34 -4.79
C ASP A 161 4.37 -1.43 -6.00
N LYS A 162 4.00 -1.92 -7.19
CA LYS A 162 4.11 -1.18 -8.45
C LYS A 162 3.33 0.13 -8.43
N ALA A 163 2.12 0.16 -7.90
CA ALA A 163 1.34 1.38 -7.80
C ALA A 163 1.97 2.42 -6.85
N SER A 164 2.64 1.96 -5.77
CA SER A 164 3.38 2.85 -4.86
C SER A 164 4.59 3.51 -5.54
N VAL A 165 5.28 2.81 -6.44
CA VAL A 165 6.34 3.40 -7.29
C VAL A 165 5.76 4.42 -8.27
N ALA A 166 4.59 4.11 -8.86
CA ALA A 166 3.91 5.01 -9.80
C ALA A 166 3.57 6.39 -9.21
N VAL A 167 3.39 6.48 -7.88
CA VAL A 167 3.19 7.76 -7.18
C VAL A 167 4.43 8.66 -7.31
N VAL A 168 5.62 8.10 -7.13
CA VAL A 168 6.88 8.86 -7.24
C VAL A 168 7.16 9.23 -8.70
N GLU A 169 6.81 8.34 -9.64
CA GLU A 169 6.87 8.62 -11.08
C GLU A 169 5.93 9.77 -11.48
N ALA A 170 4.71 9.83 -10.93
CA ALA A 170 3.83 10.98 -11.12
C ALA A 170 4.40 12.27 -10.51
N LEU A 171 5.07 12.18 -9.37
CA LEU A 171 5.67 13.34 -8.70
C LEU A 171 6.79 13.95 -9.53
N LYS A 172 7.56 13.11 -10.25
CA LYS A 172 8.75 13.49 -11.04
C LYS A 172 9.75 14.30 -10.21
N PRO A 173 10.31 13.73 -9.13
CA PRO A 173 11.30 14.44 -8.31
C PRO A 173 12.56 14.72 -9.15
N GLU A 174 13.14 15.90 -8.93
CA GLU A 174 14.31 16.42 -9.63
C GLU A 174 15.37 16.82 -8.61
N ARG A 175 16.62 16.85 -9.07
CA ARG A 175 17.75 17.28 -8.26
C ARG A 175 17.56 18.73 -7.81
N GLY A 176 17.78 18.98 -6.52
CA GLY A 176 17.64 20.29 -5.88
C GLY A 176 16.22 20.65 -5.45
N ASP A 177 15.23 19.78 -5.64
CA ASP A 177 13.87 20.02 -5.12
C ASP A 177 13.86 20.08 -3.59
N LEU A 178 13.01 20.97 -3.05
CA LEU A 178 12.44 20.81 -1.71
C LEU A 178 11.11 20.06 -1.82
N ILE A 179 11.01 18.86 -1.24
CA ILE A 179 9.79 18.03 -1.33
C ILE A 179 9.17 17.86 0.06
N PHE A 180 7.86 18.11 0.15
CA PHE A 180 7.09 17.91 1.37
C PHE A 180 6.16 16.69 1.25
N GLU A 181 6.37 15.68 2.09
CA GLU A 181 5.44 14.54 2.25
C GLU A 181 4.53 14.77 3.46
N MET A 182 3.22 14.79 3.23
CA MET A 182 2.24 15.11 4.28
C MET A 182 1.88 13.92 5.19
N ALA A 183 2.25 12.70 4.82
CA ALA A 183 2.06 11.49 5.61
C ALA A 183 3.08 10.43 5.18
N SER A 184 4.32 10.59 5.63
CA SER A 184 5.47 9.91 5.02
C SER A 184 5.68 8.46 5.47
N ALA A 185 5.42 8.15 6.75
CA ALA A 185 5.87 6.90 7.31
C ALA A 185 5.22 5.68 6.60
N PRO A 186 5.95 4.60 6.33
CA PRO A 186 7.29 4.30 6.84
C PRO A 186 8.47 4.83 5.98
N GLY A 187 8.23 5.69 4.99
CA GLY A 187 9.32 6.36 4.24
C GLY A 187 9.81 5.64 2.98
N LEU A 188 9.04 4.70 2.42
CA LEU A 188 9.43 4.00 1.17
C LEU A 188 9.40 4.91 -0.05
N LYS A 189 8.49 5.91 -0.09
CA LYS A 189 8.43 6.90 -1.16
C LYS A 189 9.54 7.95 -0.97
N ALA A 190 9.74 8.43 0.25
CA ALA A 190 10.86 9.29 0.62
C ALA A 190 12.22 8.71 0.20
N GLU A 191 12.45 7.44 0.49
CA GLU A 191 13.69 6.77 0.08
C GLU A 191 13.82 6.67 -1.45
N LEU A 192 12.74 6.36 -2.16
CA LEU A 192 12.76 6.29 -3.63
C LEU A 192 13.00 7.67 -4.26
N ILE A 193 12.40 8.72 -3.70
CA ILE A 193 12.64 10.11 -4.10
C ILE A 193 14.13 10.45 -3.90
N TYR A 194 14.70 10.11 -2.75
CA TYR A 194 16.12 10.31 -2.45
C TYR A 194 17.03 9.53 -3.43
N GLU A 195 16.68 8.29 -3.75
CA GLU A 195 17.41 7.47 -4.72
C GLU A 195 17.38 8.07 -6.12
N ILE A 196 16.20 8.47 -6.63
CA ILE A 196 16.03 9.03 -7.99
C ILE A 196 16.78 10.35 -8.16
N THR A 197 16.83 11.15 -7.10
CA THR A 197 17.54 12.44 -7.08
C THR A 197 19.03 12.29 -6.74
N GLU A 198 19.53 11.07 -6.62
CA GLU A 198 20.93 10.77 -6.29
C GLU A 198 21.39 11.48 -4.99
N GLY A 199 20.46 11.63 -4.04
CA GLY A 199 20.67 12.30 -2.76
C GLY A 199 20.74 13.83 -2.80
N ASP A 200 20.45 14.45 -3.94
CA ASP A 200 20.36 15.89 -4.13
C ASP A 200 18.90 16.35 -4.06
N VAL A 201 18.33 16.30 -2.86
CA VAL A 201 16.95 16.70 -2.55
C VAL A 201 16.90 17.09 -1.07
N GLU A 202 16.02 18.03 -0.71
CA GLU A 202 15.65 18.28 0.68
C GLU A 202 14.26 17.73 0.95
N LEU A 203 14.12 16.84 1.94
CA LEU A 203 12.87 16.18 2.27
C LEU A 203 12.33 16.70 3.59
N VAL A 204 11.08 17.19 3.59
CA VAL A 204 10.30 17.45 4.80
C VAL A 204 9.25 16.36 4.91
N LEU A 205 9.35 15.52 5.94
CA LEU A 205 8.51 14.34 6.12
C LEU A 205 7.61 14.54 7.34
N ALA A 206 6.32 14.78 7.13
CA ALA A 206 5.35 14.87 8.23
C ALA A 206 4.75 13.50 8.55
N GLU A 207 4.63 13.23 9.85
CA GLU A 207 3.91 12.09 10.40
C GLU A 207 3.35 12.47 11.78
N LEU A 208 2.17 11.95 12.15
CA LEU A 208 1.51 12.29 13.41
C LEU A 208 1.90 11.31 14.55
N ASP A 209 2.20 10.07 14.19
CA ASP A 209 2.49 9.00 15.15
C ASP A 209 4.00 8.91 15.44
N GLU A 210 4.40 9.14 16.69
CA GLU A 210 5.80 9.12 17.12
C GLU A 210 6.49 7.77 16.94
N ASP A 211 5.77 6.66 17.14
CA ASP A 211 6.31 5.32 16.95
C ASP A 211 6.59 5.07 15.45
N ARG A 212 5.79 5.64 14.55
CA ARG A 212 5.99 5.57 13.10
C ARG A 212 7.15 6.46 12.66
N ILE A 213 7.30 7.66 13.23
CA ILE A 213 8.47 8.54 13.02
C ILE A 213 9.77 7.80 13.38
N ALA A 214 9.80 7.15 14.55
CA ALA A 214 10.99 6.42 15.00
C ALA A 214 11.35 5.27 14.04
N LYS A 215 10.34 4.55 13.53
CA LYS A 215 10.53 3.46 12.56
C LYS A 215 10.97 3.97 11.19
N GLU A 216 10.38 5.07 10.72
CA GLU A 216 10.76 5.70 9.46
C GLU A 216 12.21 6.16 9.49
N ARG A 217 12.62 6.87 10.56
CA ARG A 217 14.01 7.31 10.74
C ARG A 217 15.00 6.14 10.71
N ASP A 218 14.72 5.07 11.45
CA ASP A 218 15.56 3.86 11.47
C ASP A 218 15.62 3.21 10.07
N LEU A 219 14.48 3.14 9.38
CA LEU A 219 14.39 2.50 8.07
C LEU A 219 15.12 3.30 6.98
N LEU A 220 14.98 4.63 6.95
CA LEU A 220 15.71 5.51 6.03
C LEU A 220 17.23 5.38 6.22
N LEU A 221 17.72 5.35 7.48
CA LEU A 221 19.14 5.11 7.78
C LEU A 221 19.60 3.75 7.26
N LYS A 222 18.80 2.70 7.45
CA LYS A 222 19.10 1.35 6.99
C LYS A 222 19.16 1.27 5.47
N TYR A 223 18.27 1.95 4.77
CA TYR A 223 18.32 2.10 3.31
C TYR A 223 19.49 2.96 2.81
N GLY A 224 20.19 3.68 3.69
CA GLY A 224 21.36 4.47 3.34
C GLY A 224 21.06 5.92 2.99
N VAL A 225 19.86 6.41 3.31
CA VAL A 225 19.50 7.83 3.15
C VAL A 225 20.32 8.67 4.12
N ASN A 226 20.93 9.75 3.62
CA ASN A 226 21.60 10.73 4.45
C ASN A 226 20.57 11.62 5.16
N LEU A 227 20.34 11.38 6.44
CA LEU A 227 19.36 12.15 7.24
C LEU A 227 19.67 13.64 7.39
N THR A 228 20.85 14.13 6.99
CA THR A 228 21.11 15.59 6.96
C THR A 228 20.32 16.32 5.87
N ARG A 229 19.70 15.57 4.94
CA ARG A 229 18.79 16.04 3.89
C ARG A 229 17.31 15.82 4.21
N VAL A 230 17.01 15.39 5.44
CA VAL A 230 15.68 14.91 5.82
C VAL A 230 15.26 15.51 7.15
N ASP A 231 14.25 16.36 7.12
CA ASP A 231 13.57 16.91 8.28
C ASP A 231 12.27 16.13 8.54
N ILE A 232 12.29 15.22 9.52
CA ILE A 232 11.08 14.50 9.95
C ILE A 232 10.39 15.31 11.05
N VAL A 233 9.15 15.73 10.80
CA VAL A 233 8.36 16.58 11.69
C VAL A 233 7.15 15.83 12.25
N ASN A 234 6.99 15.86 13.59
CA ASN A 234 5.77 15.39 14.23
C ASN A 234 4.69 16.45 14.06
N GLN A 235 3.76 16.24 13.14
CA GLN A 235 2.76 17.22 12.78
C GLN A 235 1.47 16.60 12.26
N ASP A 236 0.34 17.21 12.62
CA ASP A 236 -0.94 16.97 11.96
C ASP A 236 -0.99 17.72 10.61
N SER A 237 -0.95 16.99 9.50
CA SER A 237 -1.01 17.57 8.17
C SER A 237 -2.37 18.13 7.75
N THR A 238 -3.41 17.97 8.58
CA THR A 238 -4.66 18.72 8.45
C THR A 238 -4.56 20.15 8.99
N MET A 239 -3.42 20.50 9.63
CA MET A 239 -3.05 21.84 10.07
C MET A 239 -1.52 21.99 9.97
N ASN A 240 -1.01 22.11 8.74
CA ASN A 240 0.44 22.10 8.54
C ASN A 240 1.07 23.50 8.70
N SER A 241 2.31 23.55 9.19
CA SER A 241 3.09 24.79 9.38
C SER A 241 4.02 25.12 8.21
N ILE A 242 4.04 24.26 7.18
CA ILE A 242 4.92 24.38 6.02
C ILE A 242 4.28 25.34 5.02
N ILE A 243 5.04 26.34 4.56
CA ILE A 243 4.49 27.40 3.67
C ILE A 243 4.94 27.24 2.21
N ARG A 244 6.01 26.49 1.96
CA ARG A 244 6.60 26.33 0.62
C ARG A 244 7.27 24.98 0.44
N ALA A 245 7.20 24.46 -0.78
CA ALA A 245 7.98 23.34 -1.29
C ALA A 245 8.08 23.49 -2.81
N ASP A 246 9.01 22.85 -3.49
CA ASP A 246 8.95 22.76 -4.95
C ASP A 246 7.87 21.76 -5.37
N LYS A 247 7.78 20.63 -4.65
CA LYS A 247 6.79 19.57 -4.89
C LYS A 247 6.16 19.09 -3.58
N VAL A 248 4.90 18.66 -3.65
CA VAL A 248 4.13 18.17 -2.49
C VAL A 248 3.59 16.78 -2.78
N LEU A 249 3.76 15.86 -1.83
CA LEU A 249 3.20 14.52 -1.91
C LEU A 249 2.20 14.30 -0.76
N VAL A 250 0.96 14.05 -1.14
CA VAL A 250 -0.17 13.76 -0.25
C VAL A 250 -0.54 12.29 -0.42
N ASP A 251 0.32 11.40 0.08
CA ASP A 251 0.01 9.96 0.20
C ASP A 251 -0.84 9.75 1.45
N ALA A 252 -2.14 9.98 1.32
CA ALA A 252 -2.98 10.25 2.46
C ALA A 252 -3.34 8.97 3.25
N PRO A 253 -3.51 9.06 4.58
CA PRO A 253 -4.07 7.98 5.36
C PRO A 253 -5.46 7.64 4.83
N CYS A 254 -5.71 6.34 4.61
CA CYS A 254 -6.92 5.86 3.97
C CYS A 254 -7.44 4.58 4.62
N THR A 255 -8.54 4.05 4.09
CA THR A 255 -9.10 2.78 4.53
C THR A 255 -8.21 1.58 4.29
N THR A 256 -7.17 1.72 3.47
CA THR A 256 -6.31 0.63 2.94
C THR A 256 -7.11 -0.43 2.17
N SER A 257 -8.30 -0.08 1.68
CA SER A 257 -9.19 -1.03 1.01
C SER A 257 -8.59 -1.63 -0.28
N GLY A 258 -7.60 -0.99 -0.89
CA GLY A 258 -6.87 -1.55 -2.02
C GLY A 258 -5.81 -2.60 -1.68
N LEU A 259 -5.60 -2.86 -0.38
CA LEU A 259 -4.67 -3.88 0.10
C LEU A 259 -5.37 -5.19 0.48
N ILE A 260 -6.69 -5.32 0.25
CA ILE A 260 -7.47 -6.50 0.70
C ILE A 260 -6.92 -7.82 0.14
N SER A 261 -6.42 -7.82 -1.09
CA SER A 261 -5.84 -9.03 -1.70
C SER A 261 -4.59 -9.53 -0.94
N LYS A 262 -3.78 -8.59 -0.43
CA LYS A 262 -2.55 -8.84 0.33
C LYS A 262 -2.81 -9.08 1.80
N ASP A 263 -3.73 -8.32 2.40
CA ASP A 263 -4.18 -8.50 3.78
C ASP A 263 -5.72 -8.48 3.88
N PRO A 264 -6.38 -9.66 3.83
CA PRO A 264 -7.84 -9.73 3.89
C PRO A 264 -8.41 -9.34 5.27
N SER A 265 -7.58 -9.18 6.31
CA SER A 265 -8.05 -8.70 7.62
C SER A 265 -8.68 -7.31 7.54
N ILE A 266 -8.34 -6.54 6.51
CA ILE A 266 -8.89 -5.21 6.21
C ILE A 266 -10.42 -5.27 6.05
N LEU A 267 -10.97 -6.37 5.53
CA LEU A 267 -12.43 -6.59 5.45
C LEU A 267 -13.11 -6.45 6.81
N LEU A 268 -12.50 -6.99 7.87
CA LEU A 268 -13.05 -6.91 9.23
C LEU A 268 -12.89 -5.53 9.87
N SER A 269 -12.03 -4.67 9.32
CA SER A 269 -11.92 -3.26 9.68
C SER A 269 -12.95 -2.38 8.93
N LEU A 270 -13.51 -2.90 7.84
CA LEU A 270 -14.47 -2.25 6.93
C LEU A 270 -15.85 -2.89 7.03
N ARG A 271 -16.32 -3.14 8.27
CA ARG A 271 -17.64 -3.74 8.54
C ARG A 271 -18.79 -2.88 8.04
N THR A 272 -18.56 -1.58 7.98
CA THR A 272 -19.53 -0.54 7.68
C THR A 272 -18.85 0.59 6.89
N PRO A 273 -19.60 1.41 6.12
CA PRO A 273 -19.01 2.40 5.21
C PRO A 273 -18.44 3.65 5.92
N GLU A 274 -18.70 3.86 7.21
CA GLU A 274 -18.35 5.11 7.91
C GLU A 274 -16.84 5.35 7.95
N LYS A 275 -16.03 4.28 7.96
CA LYS A 275 -14.56 4.41 7.93
C LYS A 275 -14.07 5.03 6.61
N VAL A 276 -14.72 4.70 5.49
CA VAL A 276 -14.45 5.32 4.19
C VAL A 276 -14.74 6.81 4.25
N LEU A 277 -15.93 7.18 4.76
CA LEU A 277 -16.35 8.57 4.89
C LEU A 277 -15.51 9.37 5.88
N HIS A 278 -15.01 8.74 6.94
CA HIS A 278 -14.14 9.35 7.92
C HIS A 278 -12.78 9.72 7.32
N PHE A 279 -12.12 8.78 6.63
CA PHE A 279 -10.85 9.05 5.97
C PHE A 279 -11.00 10.04 4.83
N ALA A 280 -12.08 9.99 4.06
CA ALA A 280 -12.36 10.97 3.01
C ALA A 280 -12.34 12.42 3.52
N LYS A 281 -12.91 12.67 4.71
CA LYS A 281 -12.89 14.01 5.33
C LYS A 281 -11.49 14.45 5.74
N ILE A 282 -10.68 13.54 6.28
CA ILE A 282 -9.28 13.82 6.66
C ILE A 282 -8.47 14.16 5.41
N GLN A 283 -8.62 13.35 4.36
CA GLN A 283 -7.95 13.52 3.07
C GLN A 283 -8.30 14.85 2.40
N GLU A 284 -9.57 15.24 2.42
CA GLU A 284 -10.02 16.56 1.95
C GLU A 284 -9.38 17.71 2.74
N SER A 285 -9.28 17.57 4.07
CA SER A 285 -8.64 18.57 4.93
C SER A 285 -7.14 18.68 4.62
N MET A 286 -6.44 17.54 4.47
CA MET A 286 -5.02 17.52 4.10
C MET A 286 -4.79 18.16 2.73
N LEU A 287 -5.62 17.87 1.73
CA LEU A 287 -5.52 18.51 0.41
C LEU A 287 -5.81 20.00 0.47
N SER A 288 -6.78 20.43 1.28
CA SER A 288 -7.07 21.85 1.48
C SER A 288 -5.88 22.58 2.07
N GLU A 289 -5.19 21.98 3.05
CA GLU A 289 -3.96 22.55 3.59
C GLU A 289 -2.80 22.49 2.60
N ALA A 290 -2.64 21.41 1.84
CA ALA A 290 -1.63 21.29 0.79
C ALA A 290 -1.72 22.44 -0.22
N LEU A 291 -2.95 22.81 -0.62
CA LEU A 291 -3.21 23.87 -1.60
C LEU A 291 -2.92 25.29 -1.10
N LYS A 292 -2.67 25.48 0.21
CA LYS A 292 -2.22 26.76 0.77
C LYS A 292 -0.71 26.99 0.61
N LEU A 293 0.05 25.92 0.34
CA LEU A 293 1.50 26.02 0.14
C LEU A 293 1.81 26.64 -1.21
N ARG A 294 2.98 27.29 -1.29
CA ARG A 294 3.58 27.64 -2.58
C ARG A 294 4.39 26.46 -3.11
N PHE A 295 3.89 25.81 -4.17
CA PHE A 295 4.55 24.69 -4.85
C PHE A 295 4.17 24.60 -6.33
N LYS A 296 4.98 23.91 -7.14
CA LYS A 296 4.76 23.78 -8.60
C LYS A 296 3.90 22.57 -8.93
N LYS A 297 4.18 21.43 -8.31
CA LYS A 297 3.55 20.15 -8.61
C LYS A 297 3.22 19.36 -7.34
N GLY A 298 2.00 18.86 -7.27
CA GLY A 298 1.50 18.04 -6.17
C GLY A 298 1.02 16.70 -6.69
N VAL A 299 1.18 15.64 -5.88
CA VAL A 299 0.57 14.33 -6.14
C VAL A 299 -0.28 13.94 -4.94
N TYR A 300 -1.53 13.55 -5.22
CA TYR A 300 -2.43 12.95 -4.25
C TYR A 300 -2.53 11.47 -4.53
N SER A 301 -2.44 10.65 -3.49
CA SER A 301 -2.60 9.22 -3.65
C SER A 301 -3.18 8.51 -2.44
N VAL A 302 -3.88 7.40 -2.69
CA VAL A 302 -4.39 6.48 -1.67
C VAL A 302 -4.39 5.04 -2.17
N CYS A 303 -4.17 4.08 -1.27
CA CYS A 303 -4.43 2.65 -1.52
C CYS A 303 -5.89 2.28 -1.20
N SER A 304 -6.84 2.93 -1.90
CA SER A 304 -8.28 2.71 -1.72
C SER A 304 -9.00 2.42 -3.04
N ILE A 305 -9.90 1.44 -3.01
CA ILE A 305 -10.80 1.13 -4.12
C ILE A 305 -12.04 2.04 -4.16
N PHE A 306 -12.29 2.86 -3.14
CA PHE A 306 -13.51 3.65 -3.05
C PHE A 306 -13.37 5.05 -3.69
N PRO A 307 -14.32 5.49 -4.52
CA PRO A 307 -14.31 6.84 -5.09
C PRO A 307 -14.35 7.97 -4.06
N GLU A 308 -14.96 7.71 -2.89
CA GLU A 308 -15.01 8.66 -1.77
C GLU A 308 -13.63 9.06 -1.26
N GLU A 309 -12.62 8.21 -1.44
CA GLU A 309 -11.22 8.48 -1.07
C GLU A 309 -10.38 8.83 -2.30
N GLY A 310 -11.00 9.05 -3.47
CA GLY A 310 -10.29 9.31 -4.73
C GLY A 310 -10.97 10.41 -5.52
N GLU A 311 -11.69 10.02 -6.57
CA GLU A 311 -12.32 10.93 -7.52
C GLU A 311 -13.21 11.99 -6.84
N LEU A 312 -14.04 11.59 -5.87
CA LEU A 312 -15.02 12.49 -5.25
C LEU A 312 -14.38 13.59 -4.40
N ILE A 313 -13.17 13.35 -3.88
CA ILE A 313 -12.41 14.39 -3.18
C ILE A 313 -11.89 15.40 -4.19
N LEU A 314 -11.34 14.92 -5.31
CA LEU A 314 -10.73 15.79 -6.32
C LEU A 314 -11.74 16.61 -7.12
N GLU A 315 -13.00 16.19 -7.22
CA GLU A 315 -14.07 17.01 -7.80
C GLU A 315 -14.12 18.42 -7.18
N LYS A 316 -13.86 18.52 -5.87
CA LYS A 316 -13.81 19.78 -5.11
C LYS A 316 -12.60 20.66 -5.45
N PHE A 317 -11.56 20.07 -6.02
CA PHE A 317 -10.30 20.72 -6.39
C PHE A 317 -10.03 20.64 -7.90
N SER A 318 -11.07 20.44 -8.70
CA SER A 318 -10.97 20.12 -10.12
C SER A 318 -10.27 21.18 -10.98
N ASN A 319 -10.27 22.44 -10.54
CA ASN A 319 -9.54 23.56 -11.15
C ASN A 319 -8.02 23.51 -10.90
N ARG A 320 -7.56 22.68 -9.97
CA ARG A 320 -6.14 22.47 -9.65
C ARG A 320 -5.56 21.22 -10.30
N LEU A 321 -6.40 20.32 -10.82
CA LEU A 321 -5.94 19.09 -11.43
C LEU A 321 -5.23 19.36 -12.76
N ILE A 322 -4.11 18.68 -12.94
CA ILE A 322 -3.36 18.62 -14.20
C ILE A 322 -3.26 17.16 -14.65
N ASP A 323 -2.75 16.94 -15.86
CA ASP A 323 -2.59 15.58 -16.36
C ASP A 323 -1.62 14.77 -15.48
N THR A 324 -2.03 13.55 -15.16
CA THR A 324 -1.23 12.58 -14.41
C THR A 324 -0.43 11.76 -15.40
N GLU A 325 0.81 12.21 -15.61
CA GLU A 325 1.72 11.63 -16.59
C GLU A 325 2.46 10.41 -16.00
N ILE A 326 1.85 9.24 -16.10
CA ILE A 326 2.44 7.94 -15.73
C ILE A 326 2.43 7.03 -16.98
N GLN A 327 3.49 6.24 -17.19
CA GLN A 327 3.49 5.20 -18.22
C GLN A 327 2.61 4.00 -17.80
N GLY A 328 1.82 3.48 -18.74
CA GLY A 328 0.82 2.44 -18.45
C GLY A 328 -0.58 3.05 -18.30
N ARG A 329 -1.61 2.28 -18.67
CA ARG A 329 -2.97 2.76 -18.92
C ARG A 329 -3.55 3.66 -17.83
N SER A 330 -4.30 4.67 -18.27
CA SER A 330 -5.23 5.44 -17.44
C SER A 330 -6.54 4.67 -17.26
N SER A 331 -6.65 3.86 -16.21
CA SER A 331 -7.93 3.26 -15.81
C SER A 331 -8.65 4.13 -14.79
N SER A 332 -9.96 4.10 -14.81
CA SER A 332 -10.81 4.52 -13.69
C SER A 332 -11.93 3.51 -13.52
N HIS A 333 -12.80 3.71 -12.54
CA HIS A 333 -13.97 2.87 -12.36
C HIS A 333 -14.78 2.72 -13.67
N GLN A 334 -15.26 1.50 -13.93
CA GLN A 334 -15.97 1.16 -15.17
C GLN A 334 -15.15 1.44 -16.45
N ASP A 335 -13.83 1.28 -16.38
CA ASP A 335 -12.90 1.44 -17.52
C ASP A 335 -12.95 2.83 -18.20
N ARG A 336 -13.42 3.87 -17.50
CA ARG A 336 -13.39 5.22 -18.07
C ARG A 336 -11.95 5.73 -18.10
N VAL A 337 -11.60 6.47 -19.13
CA VAL A 337 -10.27 7.06 -19.29
C VAL A 337 -10.31 8.50 -18.76
N SER A 338 -9.37 8.84 -17.88
CA SER A 338 -9.11 10.20 -17.41
C SER A 338 -7.64 10.51 -17.60
N SER A 339 -7.33 11.68 -18.17
CA SER A 339 -5.94 12.17 -18.19
C SER A 339 -5.53 12.73 -16.83
N ARG A 340 -6.49 13.13 -15.99
CA ARG A 340 -6.23 13.86 -14.73
C ARG A 340 -5.88 12.97 -13.56
N PHE A 341 -6.25 11.69 -13.61
CA PHE A 341 -6.01 10.73 -12.54
C PHE A 341 -5.98 9.31 -13.10
N ILE A 342 -5.39 8.40 -12.33
CA ILE A 342 -5.23 6.99 -12.69
C ILE A 342 -5.66 6.12 -11.50
N ARG A 343 -6.34 5.03 -11.81
CA ARG A 343 -6.56 3.90 -10.91
C ARG A 343 -5.78 2.69 -11.35
N PHE A 344 -5.11 2.09 -10.39
CA PHE A 344 -4.64 0.72 -10.51
C PHE A 344 -5.68 -0.21 -9.88
N PHE A 345 -5.91 -1.35 -10.52
CA PHE A 345 -6.78 -2.39 -10.03
C PHE A 345 -6.02 -3.71 -9.95
N SER A 346 -6.15 -4.40 -8.83
CA SER A 346 -5.46 -5.67 -8.55
C SER A 346 -5.74 -6.76 -9.58
N TYR A 347 -6.94 -6.76 -10.16
CA TYR A 347 -7.35 -7.74 -11.18
C TYR A 347 -6.94 -7.37 -12.61
N LEU A 348 -6.44 -6.16 -12.86
CA LEU A 348 -6.01 -5.69 -14.19
C LEU A 348 -4.50 -5.48 -14.27
N ASP A 349 -3.92 -4.94 -13.21
CA ASP A 349 -2.56 -4.39 -13.22
C ASP A 349 -1.57 -5.20 -12.38
N ASP A 350 -2.05 -6.29 -11.76
CA ASP A 350 -1.26 -7.19 -10.89
C ASP A 350 -0.53 -6.45 -9.76
N THR A 351 -1.20 -5.45 -9.16
CA THR A 351 -0.66 -4.52 -8.17
C THR A 351 -1.72 -4.26 -7.08
N GLU A 352 -1.43 -3.46 -6.06
CA GLU A 352 -2.46 -3.01 -5.09
C GLU A 352 -3.50 -2.09 -5.75
N ASP A 353 -4.78 -2.13 -5.32
CA ASP A 353 -5.74 -1.15 -5.85
C ASP A 353 -5.35 0.25 -5.34
N PHE A 354 -5.19 1.19 -6.25
CA PHE A 354 -4.57 2.48 -5.94
C PHE A 354 -5.22 3.60 -6.74
N PHE A 355 -5.20 4.80 -6.19
CA PHE A 355 -5.63 6.01 -6.87
C PHE A 355 -4.50 7.04 -6.83
N ILE A 356 -4.23 7.67 -7.96
CA ILE A 356 -3.19 8.70 -8.10
C ILE A 356 -3.73 9.85 -8.94
N ALA A 357 -3.51 11.07 -8.47
CA ALA A 357 -3.80 12.25 -9.25
C ALA A 357 -2.75 13.34 -9.04
N THR A 358 -2.58 14.16 -10.07
CA THR A 358 -1.62 15.25 -10.07
C THR A 358 -2.35 16.59 -10.02
N PHE A 359 -1.84 17.51 -9.22
CA PHE A 359 -2.39 18.85 -9.08
C PHE A 359 -1.29 19.90 -9.04
N ARG A 360 -1.66 21.17 -9.22
CA ARG A 360 -0.76 22.31 -9.17
C ARG A 360 -1.10 23.27 -8.02
N GLY A 361 -0.10 23.96 -7.52
CA GLY A 361 -0.28 25.08 -6.58
C GLY A 361 -0.92 26.30 -7.27
N SER A 362 -1.04 27.42 -6.56
CA SER A 362 -1.49 28.67 -7.21
C SER A 362 -0.43 29.20 -8.16
N GLU A 363 -0.89 29.64 -9.34
CA GLU A 363 -0.08 30.34 -10.34
C GLU A 363 0.27 31.77 -9.92
N ASP A 364 -0.46 32.33 -8.94
CA ASP A 364 -0.28 33.68 -8.44
C ASP A 364 0.90 33.79 -7.48
N PHE A 365 2.14 33.72 -7.98
CA PHE A 365 3.33 34.18 -7.24
C PHE A 365 4.44 34.73 -8.13
#